data_AF-A0A353RKX4-F1
#
_entry.id   AF-A0A353RKX4-F1
#
_cell.length_a   1.000
_cell.length_b   1.000
_cell.length_c   1.000
_cell.angle_alpha   90.00
_cell.angle_beta   90.00
_cell.angle_gamma   90.00
#
_symmetry.space_group_name_H-M   'P 1'
#
loop_
_entity.id
_entity.type
_entity.pdbx_description
1 polymer ?
#
loop_
_entity_poly.entity_id
_entity_poly.type
_entity_poly.pdbx_seq_one_letter_code
_entity_poly.pdbx_strand_id
1 'polypeptide(L)' 'HVVTVNDYLSKRDSEWMGPMYMFHGLSVDCIDKHEPNSDARRKAYEADITFGTNNEFG' A
#
# COMPACT_ATOMS: atom_id res chain seq x y z
N HIS A 1 -4.66 -0.79 -6.51
CA HIS A 1 -5.26 -0.41 -5.22
C HIS A 1 -5.98 -1.61 -4.60
N VAL A 2 -5.41 -2.18 -3.54
CA VAL A 2 -5.98 -3.25 -2.72
C VAL A 2 -6.56 -2.59 -1.48
N VAL A 3 -7.87 -2.70 -1.34
CA VAL A 3 -8.62 -2.08 -0.24
C VAL A 3 -8.82 -3.11 0.87
N THR A 4 -8.44 -2.75 2.09
CA THR A 4 -8.75 -3.52 3.29
C THR A 4 -9.64 -2.74 4.26
N VAL A 5 -10.11 -3.43 5.29
CA VAL A 5 -11.06 -2.86 6.28
C VAL A 5 -10.36 -2.06 7.39
N ASN A 6 -9.06 -2.26 7.62
CA ASN A 6 -8.30 -1.53 8.63
C ASN A 6 -6.80 -1.49 8.29
N ASP A 7 -6.09 -0.54 8.89
CA ASP A 7 -4.69 -0.27 8.60
C ASP A 7 -3.78 -1.46 8.96
N TYR A 8 -4.12 -2.19 10.02
CA TYR A 8 -3.43 -3.40 10.44
C TYR A 8 -3.42 -4.46 9.32
N LEU A 9 -4.59 -4.74 8.73
CA LEU A 9 -4.71 -5.71 7.64
C LEU A 9 -4.01 -5.22 6.38
N SER A 10 -4.13 -3.93 6.02
CA SER A 10 -3.40 -3.34 4.91
C SER A 10 -1.89 -3.53 5.07
N LYS A 11 -1.33 -3.21 6.24
CA LYS A 11 0.11 -3.32 6.52
C LYS A 11 0.57 -4.78 6.51
N ARG A 12 -0.13 -5.66 7.23
CA ARG A 12 0.17 -7.09 7.27
C ARG A 12 0.18 -7.71 5.89
N ASP A 13 -0.86 -7.47 5.10
CA ASP A 13 -1.00 -8.10 3.78
C ASP A 13 0.01 -7.52 2.78
N SER A 14 0.33 -6.22 2.88
CA SER A 14 1.38 -5.59 2.06
C SER A 14 2.76 -6.20 2.33
N GLU A 15 3.07 -6.53 3.58
CA GLU A 15 4.36 -7.11 3.97
C GLU A 15 4.44 -8.61 3.70
N TRP A 16 3.32 -9.31 3.86
CA TRP A 16 3.28 -10.75 3.65
C TRP A 16 3.29 -11.10 2.16
N MET A 17 2.53 -10.37 1.35
CA MET A 17 2.46 -10.57 -0.10
C MET A 17 3.53 -9.78 -0.87
N GLY A 18 4.08 -8.73 -0.27
CA GLY A 18 5.09 -7.85 -0.87
C GLY A 18 6.26 -8.61 -1.51
N PRO A 19 6.91 -9.56 -0.81
CA PRO A 19 8.02 -10.34 -1.37
C PRO A 19 7.66 -11.10 -2.65
N MET A 20 6.44 -11.62 -2.76
CA MET A 20 5.98 -12.35 -3.95
C MET A 20 5.84 -11.41 -5.15
N TYR A 21 5.24 -10.24 -4.96
CA TYR A 21 5.09 -9.25 -6.03
C TYR A 21 6.43 -8.63 -6.43
N MET A 22 7.27 -8.29 -5.45
CA MET A 22 8.62 -7.77 -5.69
C MET A 22 9.51 -8.78 -6.41
N PHE A 23 9.35 -10.08 -6.13
CA PHE A 23 10.02 -11.14 -6.87
C PHE A 23 9.66 -11.13 -8.37
N HIS A 24 8.43 -10.76 -8.71
CA HIS A 24 7.98 -10.59 -10.09
C HIS A 24 8.30 -9.20 -10.69
N GLY A 25 9.08 -8.38 -9.99
CA GLY A 25 9.49 -7.04 -10.45
C GLY A 25 8.43 -5.95 -10.25
N LEU A 26 7.37 -6.22 -9.49
CA LEU A 26 6.33 -5.23 -9.18
C LEU A 26 6.67 -4.47 -7.89
N SER A 27 6.37 -3.19 -7.89
CA SER A 27 6.47 -2.32 -6.72
C SER A 27 5.20 -2.42 -5.87
N VAL A 28 5.39 -2.52 -4.55
CA VAL A 28 4.29 -2.65 -3.58
C VAL A 28 4.50 -1.65 -2.47
N ASP A 29 3.46 -0.89 -2.13
CA ASP A 29 3.49 0.01 -0.98
C ASP A 29 2.12 0.09 -0.30
N CYS A 30 2.10 0.61 0.93
CA CYS A 30 0.89 0.77 1.74
C CYS A 30 0.70 2.24 2.12
N ILE A 31 -0.39 2.87 1.66
CA ILE A 31 -0.67 4.29 1.92
C ILE A 31 -0.92 4.58 3.39
N ASP A 32 -1.40 3.60 4.16
CA ASP A 32 -1.64 3.73 5.61
C ASP A 32 -0.31 3.85 6.41
N LYS A 33 0.86 3.73 5.74
CA LYS A 33 2.19 3.98 6.35
C LYS A 33 2.65 5.43 6.21
N HIS A 34 1.98 6.23 5.38
CA HIS A 34 2.44 7.56 4.98
C HIS A 34 1.46 8.66 5.39
N GLU A 35 1.98 9.81 5.80
CA GLU A 35 1.14 10.96 6.13
C GLU A 35 0.38 11.49 4.89
N PRO A 36 -0.86 11.98 5.06
CA PRO A 36 -1.58 12.67 3.99
C PRO A 36 -0.78 13.83 3.39
N ASN A 37 -0.89 14.03 2.08
CA ASN A 37 -0.16 15.06 1.31
C ASN A 37 1.37 14.98 1.33
N SER A 38 1.97 13.90 1.84
CA SER A 38 3.41 13.66 1.75
C SER A 38 3.83 13.16 0.36
N ASP A 39 5.08 13.44 -0.03
CA ASP A 39 5.65 12.87 -1.25
C ASP A 39 5.80 11.34 -1.17
N ALA A 40 5.91 10.79 0.05
CA ALA A 40 5.91 9.35 0.27
C ALA A 40 4.55 8.73 -0.09
N ARG A 41 3.43 9.38 0.27
CA ARG A 41 2.09 8.93 -0.12
C ARG A 41 1.90 8.98 -1.64
N ARG A 42 2.43 10.01 -2.32
CA ARG A 42 2.40 10.06 -3.80
C ARG A 42 3.14 8.87 -4.41
N LYS A 43 4.35 8.56 -3.91
CA LYS A 43 5.11 7.38 -4.35
C LYS A 43 4.36 6.06 -4.09
N ALA A 44 3.65 5.96 -2.97
CA ALA A 44 2.84 4.79 -2.68
C ALA A 44 1.67 4.58 -3.67
N TYR A 45 1.09 5.68 -4.17
CA TYR A 45 0.10 5.65 -5.25
C TYR A 45 0.70 5.34 -6.63
N GLU A 46 1.98 5.65 -6.83
CA GLU A 46 2.73 5.32 -8.06
C GLU A 46 3.23 3.87 -8.07
N ALA A 47 3.13 3.14 -6.96
CA ALA A 47 3.47 1.72 -6.91
C ALA A 47 2.47 0.90 -7.74
N ASP A 48 2.96 -0.20 -8.33
CA ASP A 48 2.13 -1.11 -9.13
C ASP A 48 0.98 -1.70 -8.29
N ILE A 49 1.24 -1.95 -7.01
CA ILE A 49 0.26 -2.45 -6.05
C ILE A 49 0.27 -1.59 -4.79
N THR A 50 -0.74 -0.74 -4.67
CA THR A 50 -0.97 0.08 -3.49
C THR A 50 -1.99 -0.58 -2.53
N PHE A 51 -1.60 -0.88 -1.29
CA PHE A 51 -2.48 -1.30 -0.20
C PHE A 51 -2.99 -0.09 0.59
N GLY A 52 -4.23 -0.14 1.07
CA GLY A 52 -4.80 0.94 1.88
C GLY A 52 -6.17 0.61 2.43
N THR A 53 -6.64 1.40 3.39
CA THR A 53 -8.02 1.33 3.86
C THR A 53 -8.97 2.12 2.98
N ASN A 54 -10.26 1.75 3.01
CA ASN A 54 -11.32 2.51 2.31
C ASN A 54 -11.30 4.01 2.63
N ASN A 55 -11.02 4.37 3.88
CA ASN A 55 -11.00 5.77 4.33
C ASN A 55 -9.81 6.56 3.77
N GLU A 56 -8.69 5.91 3.47
CA GLU A 56 -7.49 6.59 2.95
C GLU A 56 -7.47 6.70 1.42
N PHE A 57 -8.29 5.90 0.74
CA PHE A 57 -8.51 6.00 -0.71
C PHE A 57 -9.61 6.99 -1.10
N GLY A 58 -10.52 7.31 -0.17
CA GLY A 58 -11.57 8.33 -0.35
C GLY A 58 -11.04 9.75 -0.19
#